data_AF-A0A9E3LQX1-F1
#
_entry.id   AF-A0A9E3LQX1-F1
#
_cell.length_a   1.000
_cell.length_b   1.000
_cell.length_c   1.000
_cell.angle_alpha   90.00
_cell.angle_beta   90.00
_cell.angle_gamma   90.00
#
_symmetry.space_group_name_H-M   'P 1'
#
loop_
_entity.id
_entity.type
_entity.pdbx_description
1 polymer ?
#
loop_
_entity_poly.entity_id
_entity_poly.type
_entity_poly.pdbx_seq_one_letter_code
_entity_poly.pdbx_strand_id
1 'polypeptide(L)' 'MDAVIYERDDLAKCAERIKIIGEMEIADPLSILDFKPHSTSAQEFEVLAIEVLRKIGMS' A
#
# COMPACT_ATOMS: atom_id res chain seq x y z
N MET A 1 -18.68 4.45 3.86
CA MET A 1 -17.24 4.19 3.65
C MET A 1 -17.16 2.71 3.84
N ASP A 2 -17.06 2.00 2.72
CA ASP A 2 -17.52 0.62 2.65
C ASP A 2 -16.33 -0.31 2.42
N ALA A 3 -15.33 0.16 1.67
CA ALA A 3 -14.04 -0.49 1.56
C ALA A 3 -13.24 -0.35 2.88
N VAL A 4 -12.78 -1.49 3.37
CA VAL A 4 -11.93 -1.63 4.57
C VAL A 4 -10.83 -2.61 4.22
N ILE A 5 -9.60 -2.31 4.64
CA ILE A 5 -8.48 -3.23 4.57
C ILE A 5 -8.44 -4.03 5.87
N TYR A 6 -8.69 -5.34 5.76
CA TYR A 6 -8.65 -6.31 6.85
C TYR A 6 -7.27 -6.96 6.94
N GLU A 7 -6.70 -7.36 5.80
CA GLU A 7 -5.37 -7.97 5.74
C GLU A 7 -4.31 -6.88 5.54
N ARG A 8 -3.52 -6.59 6.57
CA ARG A 8 -2.60 -5.44 6.62
C ARG A 8 -1.13 -5.83 6.68
N ASP A 9 -0.81 -7.11 6.83
CA ASP A 9 0.56 -7.55 7.05
C ASP A 9 1.48 -7.20 5.88
N ASP A 10 1.02 -7.40 4.64
CA ASP A 10 1.83 -7.07 3.47
C ASP A 10 2.00 -5.55 3.27
N LEU A 11 1.00 -4.75 3.66
CA LEU A 11 1.08 -3.28 3.66
C LEU A 11 2.03 -2.76 4.74
N ALA A 12 2.08 -3.40 5.92
CA ALA A 12 3.03 -3.05 6.97
C ALA A 12 4.48 -3.27 6.48
N LYS A 13 4.75 -4.43 5.87
CA LYS A 13 6.08 -4.72 5.29
C LYS A 13 6.48 -3.73 4.20
N CYS A 14 5.52 -3.29 3.38
CA CYS A 14 5.74 -2.22 2.41
C CYS A 14 6.22 -0.93 3.06
N ALA A 15 5.60 -0.51 4.17
CA ALA A 15 5.92 0.74 4.88
C ALA A 15 7.23 0.65 5.69
N GLU A 16 7.59 -0.53 6.17
CA GLU A 16 8.79 -0.79 6.97
C GLU A 16 10.08 -0.93 6.14
N ARG A 17 9.99 -0.91 4.80
CA ARG A 17 11.19 -0.97 3.95
C ARG A 17 12.07 0.25 4.20
N ILE A 18 13.35 -0.03 4.42
CA ILE A 18 14.40 0.96 4.55
C ILE A 18 15.50 0.70 3.52
N LYS A 19 16.19 1.76 3.13
CA LYS A 19 17.41 1.70 2.32
C LYS A 19 18.54 2.38 3.08
N ILE A 20 19.70 1.73 3.07
CA ILE A 20 20.91 2.26 3.69
C ILE A 20 21.66 3.09 2.64
N ILE A 21 21.90 4.37 2.93
CA ILE A 21 22.72 5.27 2.11
C ILE A 21 23.85 5.81 2.98
N GLY A 22 25.07 5.30 2.74
CA GLY A 22 26.21 5.57 3.61
C GLY A 22 25.98 4.94 4.98
N GLU A 23 25.88 5.78 6.01
CA GLU A 23 25.57 5.37 7.39
C GLU A 23 24.12 5.71 7.81
N MET A 24 23.29 6.21 6.89
CA MET A 24 21.92 6.61 7.17
C MET A 24 20.91 5.55 6.74
N GLU A 25 19.94 5.25 7.60
CA GLU A 25 18.74 4.47 7.27
C GLU A 25 17.62 5.43 6.83
N ILE A 26 17.12 5.25 5.60
CA ILE A 26 16.09 6.10 5.00
C ILE A 26 14.89 5.23 4.65
N ALA A 27 13.67 5.69 4.93
CA ALA A 27 12.45 5.01 4.52
C ALA A 27 12.37 4.90 2.99
N ASP A 28 12.16 3.69 2.49
CA ASP A 28 12.04 3.37 1.06
C ASP A 28 10.79 2.52 0.82
N PRO A 29 9.59 3.04 1.17
CA PRO A 29 8.37 2.27 1.10
C PRO A 29 8.08 1.85 -0.34
N LEU A 30 7.62 0.61 -0.53
CA LEU A 30 7.27 0.08 -1.84
C LEU A 30 5.75 -0.04 -1.96
N SER A 31 5.20 0.35 -3.10
CA SER A 31 3.78 0.13 -3.39
C SER A 31 3.41 -1.34 -3.21
N ILE A 32 2.27 -1.64 -2.59
CA ILE A 32 1.77 -3.02 -2.47
C ILE A 32 1.52 -3.68 -3.84
N LEU A 33 1.21 -2.86 -4.84
CA LEU A 33 1.03 -3.29 -6.23
C LEU A 33 2.35 -3.71 -6.88
N ASP A 34 3.49 -3.19 -6.41
CA ASP A 34 4.82 -3.57 -6.87
C ASP A 34 5.46 -4.66 -5.99
N PHE A 35 5.14 -4.65 -4.69
CA PHE A 35 5.67 -5.61 -3.71
C PHE A 35 5.04 -6.99 -3.85
N LYS A 36 3.70 -7.04 -3.91
CA LYS A 36 2.94 -8.29 -3.93
C LYS A 36 1.55 -8.10 -4.57
N PRO A 37 1.48 -7.86 -5.90
CA PRO A 37 0.26 -7.45 -6.60
C PRO A 37 -0.92 -8.42 -6.46
N HIS A 38 -0.67 -9.69 -6.12
CA HIS A 38 -1.70 -10.71 -6.04
C HIS A 38 -2.12 -11.07 -4.61
N SER A 39 -1.65 -10.34 -3.59
CA SER A 39 -2.08 -10.59 -2.19
C SER A 39 -3.49 -10.08 -1.92
N THR A 40 -4.10 -10.59 -0.85
CA THR A 40 -5.37 -10.06 -0.33
C THR A 40 -5.25 -8.58 0.03
N SER A 41 -4.14 -8.16 0.66
CA SER A 41 -3.89 -6.74 0.95
C SER A 41 -3.88 -5.88 -0.32
N ALA A 42 -3.30 -6.36 -1.42
CA ALA A 42 -3.26 -5.62 -2.68
C ALA A 42 -4.67 -5.42 -3.26
N GLN A 43 -5.50 -6.47 -3.23
CA GLN A 43 -6.88 -6.42 -3.71
C GLN A 43 -7.74 -5.48 -2.85
N GLU A 44 -7.66 -5.60 -1.53
CA GLU A 44 -8.41 -4.71 -0.62
C GLU A 44 -7.95 -3.25 -0.75
N PHE A 45 -6.65 -3.03 -0.93
CA PHE A 45 -6.08 -1.72 -1.18
C PHE A 45 -6.60 -1.11 -2.49
N GLU A 46 -6.66 -1.89 -3.57
CA GLU A 46 -7.18 -1.44 -4.87
C GLU A 46 -8.67 -1.04 -4.77
N VAL A 47 -9.49 -1.85 -4.09
CA VAL A 47 -10.91 -1.53 -3.86
C VAL A 47 -11.06 -0.22 -3.09
N LEU A 48 -10.25 -0.01 -2.03
CA LEU A 48 -10.23 1.24 -1.29
C LEU A 48 -9.77 2.42 -2.16
N ALA A 49 -8.73 2.24 -2.97
CA ALA A 49 -8.23 3.26 -3.88
C ALA A 49 -9.29 3.70 -4.89
N ILE A 50 -10.03 2.77 -5.48
CA ILE A 50 -11.16 3.06 -6.38
C ILE A 50 -12.25 3.85 -5.64
N GLU A 51 -12.60 3.47 -4.40
CA GLU A 51 -13.58 4.23 -3.61
C GLU A 51 -13.13 5.68 -3.37
N VAL A 52 -11.85 5.88 -3.05
CA VAL A 52 -11.27 7.21 -2.85
C VAL A 52 -11.32 8.02 -4.13
N LEU A 53 -10.87 7.46 -5.26
CA LEU A 53 -10.88 8.12 -6.56
C LEU A 53 -12.29 8.59 -6.95
N ARG A 54 -13.30 7.74 -6.73
CA ARG A 54 -14.70 8.09 -6.98
C ARG A 54 -15.19 9.24 -6.10
N LYS A 55 -14.81 9.24 -4.82
CA LYS A 55 -15.22 10.30 -3.87
C LYS A 55 -14.59 11.66 -4.17
N ILE A 56 -13.39 11.67 -4.74
CA ILE A 56 -12.70 12.91 -5.12
C ILE A 56 -13.02 13.34 -6.57
N GLY A 57 -13.92 12.63 -7.26
CA GLY A 57 -14.38 12.98 -8.61
C GLY A 57 -13.36 12.68 -9.71
N MET A 58 -12.47 11.71 -9.50
CA MET A 58 -11.42 11.33 -10.45
C MET A 58 -11.69 10.00 -11.17
N SER A 59 -12.77 9.29 -10.83
CA SER A 59 -13.23 8.06 -11.49
C SER A 59 -14.75 7.96 -11.53
#